data_AF-A0AAE3H9U8-F1
#
_entry.id   AF-A0AAE3H9U8-F1
#
_cell.length_a   1.000
_cell.length_b   1.000
_cell.length_c   1.000
_cell.angle_alpha   90.00
_cell.angle_beta   90.00
_cell.angle_gamma   90.00
#
_symmetry.space_group_name_H-M   'P 1'
#
loop_
_entity.id
_entity.type
_entity.pdbx_description
1 polymer ?
#
loop_
_entity_poly.entity_id
_entity_poly.type
_entity_poly.pdbx_seq_one_letter_code
_entity_poly.pdbx_strand_id
1 'polypeptide(L)'
;MDLTNIAYLLGFVLLILIVSLFIKDDSAHSKSHTNLKLRKTKRTYNSFSQNVEKSKMDTNFENIISFLENEVKLRYGKNKIEKDYQDDLFQAFGVLRERHGYEIKYESKNGRHRVDFSVNDSIGIELKVHRGGAQVKKELFNQLTDYANYYPKMIGIVVNVSDKDAPSKIRDDIYCKMKQQNVISQSNYYIIILNILSR
;
A
#
# COMPACT_ATOMS: atom_id res chain seq x y z
N MET A 1 9.70 -44.62 -29.73
CA MET A 1 9.76 -43.90 -28.44
C MET A 1 10.38 -44.86 -27.46
N ASP A 2 11.58 -44.56 -26.95
CA ASP A 2 12.31 -45.51 -26.11
C ASP A 2 11.55 -45.80 -24.81
N LEU A 3 11.70 -47.02 -24.29
CA LEU A 3 11.09 -47.47 -23.03
C LEU A 3 11.35 -46.50 -21.87
N THR A 4 12.51 -45.84 -21.88
CA THR A 4 12.89 -44.79 -20.94
C THR A 4 11.98 -43.56 -21.01
N ASN A 5 11.59 -43.13 -22.22
CA ASN A 5 10.69 -41.98 -22.40
C ASN A 5 9.26 -42.31 -21.97
N ILE A 6 8.83 -43.56 -22.15
CA ILE A 6 7.54 -44.04 -21.65
C ILE A 6 7.54 -44.08 -20.11
N ALA A 7 8.64 -44.52 -19.49
CA ALA A 7 8.79 -44.53 -18.03
C ALA A 7 8.76 -43.11 -17.43
N TYR A 8 9.43 -42.14 -18.06
CA TYR A 8 9.37 -40.74 -17.63
C TYR A 8 7.96 -40.13 -17.76
N LEU A 9 7.26 -40.43 -18.85
CA LEU A 9 5.89 -39.96 -19.05
C LEU A 9 4.95 -40.53 -17.98
N LEU A 10 5.05 -41.83 -17.69
CA LEU A 10 4.25 -42.48 -16.65
C LEU A 10 4.55 -41.92 -15.26
N GLY A 11 5.83 -41.66 -14.94
CA GLY A 11 6.22 -41.02 -13.68
C GLY A 11 5.66 -39.59 -13.55
N PHE A 12 5.68 -38.82 -14.63
CA PHE A 12 5.13 -37.45 -14.65
C PHE A 12 3.61 -37.43 -14.48
N VAL A 13 2.89 -38.35 -15.13
CA VAL A 13 1.44 -38.49 -14.96
C VAL A 13 1.08 -38.90 -13.53
N LEU A 14 1.84 -39.82 -12.93
CA LEU A 14 1.65 -40.23 -11.53
C LEU A 14 1.84 -39.06 -10.56
N LEU A 15 2.86 -38.22 -10.80
CA LEU A 15 3.13 -37.03 -9.99
C LEU A 15 1.96 -36.03 -10.05
N ILE A 16 1.41 -35.76 -11.24
CA ILE A 16 0.23 -34.89 -11.41
C ILE A 16 -0.97 -35.44 -10.64
N LEU A 17 -1.21 -36.75 -10.69
CA LEU A 17 -2.32 -37.39 -9.97
C LEU A 17 -2.15 -37.27 -8.44
N ILE A 18 -0.93 -37.43 -7.93
CA ILE A 18 -0.65 -37.25 -6.50
C ILE A 18 -0.88 -35.79 -6.09
N VAL A 19 -0.37 -34.82 -6.85
CA VAL A 19 -0.56 -33.39 -6.54
C VAL A 19 -2.04 -32.99 -6.61
N SER A 20 -2.81 -33.54 -7.55
CA SER A 20 -4.24 -33.25 -7.67
C SER A 20 -5.11 -33.92 -6.60
N LEU A 21 -4.63 -34.97 -5.93
CA LEU A 21 -5.27 -35.50 -4.71
C LEU A 21 -5.11 -34.55 -3.50
N PHE A 22 -4.04 -33.75 -3.46
CA PHE A 22 -3.81 -32.77 -2.38
C PHE A 22 -4.47 -31.40 -2.62
N ILE A 23 -5.03 -31.15 -3.80
CA ILE A 23 -5.72 -29.88 -4.15
C ILE A 23 -7.24 -29.93 -3.83
N LYS A 24 -7.72 -31.00 -3.22
CA LYS A 24 -9.15 -31.19 -2.95
C LYS A 24 -9.44 -31.23 -1.44
N ASP A 25 -9.61 -30.04 -0.85
CA ASP A 25 -10.71 -29.71 0.08
C ASP A 25 -10.50 -28.32 0.70
N ASP A 26 -11.31 -27.35 0.24
CA ASP A 26 -11.90 -26.31 1.09
C ASP A 26 -13.12 -25.69 0.38
N SER A 27 -14.01 -26.56 -0.11
CA SER A 27 -15.34 -26.12 -0.57
C SER A 27 -16.43 -27.19 -0.35
N ALA A 28 -16.97 -27.23 0.86
CA ALA A 28 -18.29 -27.80 1.15
C ALA A 28 -18.96 -27.03 2.31
N HIS A 29 -19.82 -26.06 2.01
CA HIS A 29 -21.30 -26.16 1.98
C HIS A 29 -21.99 -26.40 3.34
N SER A 30 -22.71 -25.38 3.80
CA SER A 30 -24.01 -25.55 4.47
C SER A 30 -25.10 -25.04 3.52
N LYS A 31 -26.05 -25.93 3.19
CA LYS A 31 -27.25 -25.66 2.38
C LYS A 31 -28.44 -25.40 3.32
N SER A 32 -29.33 -24.48 2.96
CA SER A 32 -30.77 -24.70 3.15
C SER A 32 -31.60 -23.80 2.23
N HIS A 33 -32.28 -24.45 1.27
CA HIS A 33 -33.58 -24.18 0.63
C HIS A 33 -34.17 -22.75 0.74
N THR A 34 -34.70 -22.10 -0.30
CA THR A 34 -35.82 -22.59 -1.12
C THR A 34 -36.07 -21.63 -2.31
N ASN A 35 -36.58 -22.15 -3.42
CA ASN A 35 -37.08 -21.42 -4.60
C ASN A 35 -38.11 -20.33 -4.24
N LEU A 36 -38.05 -19.16 -4.89
CA LEU A 36 -39.24 -18.39 -5.31
C LEU A 36 -38.90 -17.20 -6.24
N LYS A 37 -39.33 -17.35 -7.50
CA LYS A 37 -39.82 -16.35 -8.46
C LYS A 37 -39.31 -14.90 -8.36
N LEU A 38 -38.69 -14.46 -9.46
CA LEU A 38 -38.63 -13.06 -9.88
C LEU A 38 -39.98 -12.35 -9.62
N ARG A 39 -39.95 -11.36 -8.72
CA ARG A 39 -40.96 -10.32 -8.66
C ARG A 39 -40.26 -8.99 -8.44
N LYS A 40 -40.29 -8.14 -9.47
CA LYS A 40 -39.89 -6.72 -9.38
C LYS A 40 -40.69 -6.10 -8.24
N THR A 41 -40.02 -5.71 -7.16
CA THR A 41 -40.61 -4.85 -6.15
C THR A 41 -39.67 -3.67 -5.98
N LYS A 42 -40.09 -2.51 -6.49
CA LYS A 42 -39.55 -1.20 -6.12
C LYS A 42 -39.51 -1.14 -4.59
N ARG A 43 -38.33 -1.23 -3.99
CA ARG A 43 -38.11 -0.87 -2.59
C ARG A 43 -37.34 0.44 -2.57
N THR A 44 -38.04 1.43 -2.06
CA THR A 44 -37.61 2.79 -1.75
C THR A 44 -36.22 2.79 -1.13
N TYR A 45 -35.35 3.64 -1.68
CA TYR A 45 -34.10 4.07 -1.06
C TYR A 45 -34.44 4.71 0.29
N ASN A 46 -34.29 3.95 1.38
CA ASN A 46 -34.02 4.56 2.66
C ASN A 46 -32.49 4.63 2.76
N SER A 47 -31.97 5.82 2.45
CA SER A 47 -30.60 6.23 2.77
C SER A 47 -30.45 6.17 4.29
N PHE A 48 -30.10 4.99 4.81
CA PHE A 48 -29.57 4.90 6.15
C PHE A 48 -28.15 5.43 6.07
N SER A 49 -28.00 6.75 6.23
CA SER A 49 -26.73 7.38 6.53
C SER A 49 -26.23 6.78 7.85
N GLN A 50 -25.52 5.66 7.74
CA GLN A 50 -24.60 5.25 8.78
C GLN A 50 -23.53 6.32 8.84
N ASN A 51 -23.68 7.26 9.76
CA ASN A 51 -22.53 7.94 10.34
C ASN A 51 -21.72 6.85 11.04
N VAL A 52 -20.92 6.09 10.28
CA VAL A 52 -19.90 5.20 10.82
C VAL A 52 -18.93 6.12 11.52
N GLU A 53 -18.94 6.09 12.85
CA GLU A 53 -18.02 6.85 13.67
C GLU A 53 -16.60 6.50 13.21
N LYS A 54 -15.90 7.50 12.70
CA LYS A 54 -14.58 7.32 12.12
C LYS A 54 -13.62 6.84 13.19
N SER A 55 -12.89 5.75 12.93
CA SER A 55 -11.96 5.23 13.92
C SER A 55 -10.87 6.27 14.22
N LYS A 56 -10.35 6.30 15.46
CA LYS A 56 -9.23 7.18 15.84
C LYS A 56 -8.04 7.03 14.88
N MET A 57 -7.80 5.82 14.38
CA MET A 57 -6.74 5.54 13.42
C MET A 57 -7.01 6.20 12.07
N ASP A 58 -8.24 6.15 11.55
CA ASP A 58 -8.59 6.82 10.29
C ASP A 58 -8.49 8.34 10.41
N THR A 59 -8.93 8.91 11.54
CA THR A 59 -8.74 10.34 11.83
C THR A 59 -7.26 10.71 11.89
N ASN A 60 -6.44 9.92 12.58
CA ASN A 60 -4.99 10.14 12.60
C ASN A 60 -4.40 10.07 11.20
N PHE A 61 -4.75 9.04 10.42
CA PHE A 61 -4.25 8.85 9.07
C PHE A 61 -4.52 10.07 8.19
N GLU A 62 -5.74 10.61 8.23
CA GLU A 62 -6.10 11.80 7.48
C GLU A 62 -5.42 13.06 7.97
N ASN A 63 -5.26 13.23 9.29
CA ASN A 63 -4.52 14.35 9.85
C ASN A 63 -3.06 14.35 9.37
N ILE A 64 -2.41 13.17 9.35
CA ILE A 64 -1.04 13.03 8.84
C ILE A 64 -0.98 13.35 7.35
N ILE A 65 -1.92 12.84 6.53
CA ILE A 65 -1.98 13.15 5.10
C ILE A 65 -2.15 14.66 4.90
N SER A 66 -3.10 15.28 5.59
CA SER A 66 -3.37 16.72 5.50
C SER A 66 -2.14 17.55 5.87
N PHE A 67 -1.43 17.18 6.94
CA PHE A 67 -0.19 17.84 7.35
C PHE A 67 0.90 17.72 6.26
N LEU A 68 1.09 16.50 5.73
CA LEU A 68 2.09 16.23 4.69
C LEU A 68 1.81 16.97 3.38
N GLU A 69 0.54 17.14 3.00
CA GLU A 69 0.16 17.83 1.76
C GLU A 69 0.16 19.36 1.90
N ASN A 70 -0.25 19.88 3.06
CA ASN A 70 -0.54 21.30 3.23
C ASN A 70 0.56 22.08 3.97
N GLU A 71 1.28 21.44 4.89
CA GLU A 71 2.26 22.10 5.77
C GLU A 71 3.72 21.78 5.41
N VAL A 72 4.00 20.57 4.91
CA VAL A 72 5.37 20.16 4.58
C VAL A 72 5.87 20.82 3.30
N LYS A 73 7.00 21.53 3.40
CA LYS A 73 7.69 22.17 2.26
C LYS A 73 9.15 21.76 2.23
N LEU A 74 9.49 20.81 1.37
CA LEU A 74 10.86 20.38 1.13
C LEU A 74 11.56 21.30 0.13
N ARG A 75 12.88 21.44 0.26
CA ARG A 75 13.71 22.24 -0.67
C ARG A 75 14.54 21.35 -1.57
N TYR A 76 14.56 21.68 -2.86
CA TYR A 76 15.46 21.04 -3.81
C TYR A 76 16.93 21.24 -3.38
N GLY A 77 17.73 20.19 -3.53
CA GLY A 77 19.18 20.27 -3.37
C GLY A 77 19.85 19.34 -4.38
N LYS A 78 20.76 19.87 -5.19
CA LYS A 78 21.42 19.14 -6.28
C LYS A 78 22.08 17.84 -5.82
N ASN A 79 22.68 17.87 -4.63
CA ASN A 79 23.39 16.73 -4.04
C ASN A 79 22.59 16.05 -2.93
N LYS A 80 21.33 16.46 -2.69
CA LYS A 80 20.52 15.83 -1.65
C LYS A 80 20.18 14.40 -2.05
N ILE A 81 20.45 13.47 -1.14
CA ILE A 81 20.07 12.07 -1.23
C ILE A 81 18.77 11.82 -0.46
N GLU A 82 18.24 10.60 -0.54
CA GLU A 82 17.00 10.20 0.16
C GLU A 82 17.05 10.50 1.65
N LYS A 83 18.17 10.18 2.30
CA LYS A 83 18.42 10.43 3.71
C LYS A 83 18.24 11.90 4.10
N ASP A 84 18.71 12.83 3.26
CA ASP A 84 18.59 14.27 3.54
C ASP A 84 17.12 14.72 3.54
N TYR A 85 16.31 14.17 2.64
CA TYR A 85 14.87 14.47 2.60
C TYR A 85 14.11 13.82 3.75
N GLN A 86 14.54 12.63 4.19
CA GLN A 86 14.02 12.02 5.40
C GLN A 86 14.33 12.88 6.63
N ASP A 87 15.54 13.44 6.74
CA ASP A 87 15.92 14.32 7.85
C ASP A 87 15.14 15.65 7.85
N ASP A 88 14.93 16.24 6.67
CA ASP A 88 14.06 17.42 6.53
C ASP A 88 12.61 17.11 6.97
N LEU A 89 12.08 15.95 6.56
CA LEU A 89 10.73 15.52 6.91
C LEU A 89 10.59 15.21 8.40
N PHE A 90 11.61 14.58 9.01
CA PHE A 90 11.64 14.30 10.43
C PHE A 90 11.59 15.58 11.28
N GLN A 91 12.29 16.63 10.84
CA GLN A 91 12.21 17.94 11.48
C GLN A 91 10.80 18.54 11.36
N ALA A 92 10.17 18.44 10.19
CA ALA A 92 8.79 18.89 10.01
C ALA A 92 7.82 18.16 10.94
N PHE A 93 8.01 16.86 11.14
CA PHE A 93 7.24 16.06 12.08
C PHE A 93 7.36 16.50 13.56
N GLY A 94 8.35 17.31 13.93
CA GLY A 94 8.40 17.97 15.23
C GLY A 94 7.10 18.72 15.56
N VAL A 95 6.49 19.35 14.56
CA VAL A 95 5.21 20.06 14.69
C VAL A 95 4.07 19.14 15.11
N LEU A 96 4.01 17.94 14.52
CA LEU A 96 2.99 16.95 14.85
C LEU A 96 3.14 16.40 16.27
N ARG A 97 4.38 16.20 16.71
CA ARG A 97 4.68 15.78 18.08
C ARG A 97 4.24 16.85 19.07
N GLU A 98 4.60 18.11 18.83
CA GLU A 98 4.34 19.24 19.73
C GLU A 98 2.85 19.61 19.79
N ARG A 99 2.17 19.73 18.63
CA ARG A 99 0.78 20.23 18.58
C ARG A 99 -0.26 19.16 18.88
N HIS A 100 0.02 17.90 18.52
CA HIS A 100 -0.99 16.84 18.52
C HIS A 100 -0.60 15.63 19.36
N GLY A 101 0.60 15.62 19.96
CA GLY A 101 1.07 14.52 20.80
C GLY A 101 1.31 13.23 20.04
N TYR A 102 1.52 13.29 18.72
CA TYR A 102 1.83 12.11 17.91
C TYR A 102 3.18 11.52 18.33
N GLU A 103 3.24 10.20 18.48
CA GLU A 103 4.51 9.48 18.65
C GLU A 103 5.08 9.16 17.28
N ILE A 104 6.23 9.76 16.93
CA ILE A 104 6.86 9.59 15.63
C ILE A 104 8.24 8.99 15.83
N LYS A 105 8.45 7.79 15.28
CA LYS A 105 9.73 7.08 15.31
C LYS A 105 10.39 7.15 13.95
N TYR A 106 11.67 7.50 13.94
CA TYR A 106 12.51 7.49 12.73
C TYR A 106 13.19 6.12 12.58
N GLU A 107 13.26 5.61 11.35
CA GLU A 107 13.85 4.31 11.04
C GLU A 107 13.31 3.18 11.94
N SER A 108 11.98 3.14 12.08
CA SER A 108 11.30 2.21 12.98
C SER A 108 11.50 0.76 12.52
N LYS A 109 12.03 -0.07 13.42
CA LYS A 109 12.30 -1.49 13.16
C LYS A 109 11.10 -2.32 13.58
N ASN A 110 10.59 -3.15 12.66
CA ASN A 110 9.63 -4.19 12.98
C ASN A 110 10.11 -5.53 12.43
N GLY A 111 10.63 -6.38 13.31
CA GLY A 111 11.30 -7.63 12.94
C GLY A 111 12.54 -7.37 12.06
N ARG A 112 12.50 -7.85 10.81
CA ARG A 112 13.59 -7.68 9.82
C ARG A 112 13.41 -6.45 8.93
N HIS A 113 12.30 -5.75 9.05
CA HIS A 113 11.96 -4.62 8.20
C HIS A 113 12.19 -3.30 8.92
N ARG A 114 12.50 -2.26 8.14
CA ARG A 114 12.74 -0.90 8.62
C ARG A 114 11.95 0.05 7.73
N VAL A 115 10.91 0.65 8.29
CA VAL A 115 10.15 1.72 7.63
C VAL A 115 10.83 3.06 7.94
N ASP A 116 10.79 4.00 7.00
CA ASP A 116 11.42 5.31 7.21
C ASP A 116 10.83 6.03 8.43
N PHE A 117 9.50 6.02 8.59
CA PHE A 117 8.83 6.54 9.78
C PHE A 117 7.65 5.68 10.21
N SER A 118 7.39 5.66 11.52
CA SER A 118 6.13 5.16 12.06
C SER A 118 5.46 6.19 12.97
N VAL A 119 4.15 6.39 12.79
CA VAL A 119 3.32 7.26 13.64
C VAL A 119 2.40 6.39 14.50
N ASN A 120 2.47 6.57 15.82
CA ASN A 120 1.70 5.83 16.82
C ASN A 120 1.72 4.31 16.59
N ASP A 121 2.85 3.78 16.10
CA ASP A 121 3.07 2.36 15.74
C ASP A 121 2.03 1.72 14.81
N SER A 122 1.20 2.52 14.13
CA SER A 122 0.05 2.04 13.34
C SER A 122 0.00 2.60 11.92
N ILE A 123 0.69 3.71 11.67
CA ILE A 123 0.83 4.30 10.34
C ILE A 123 2.30 4.24 9.94
N GLY A 124 2.62 3.48 8.91
CA GLY A 124 3.94 3.44 8.29
C GLY A 124 4.07 4.49 7.18
N ILE A 125 5.22 5.14 7.08
CA ILE A 125 5.51 6.13 6.04
C ILE A 125 6.83 5.77 5.37
N GLU A 126 6.82 5.61 4.05
CA GLU A 126 8.00 5.31 3.25
C GLU A 126 8.24 6.42 2.23
N LEU A 127 9.49 6.86 2.09
CA LEU A 127 9.90 7.96 1.22
C LEU A 127 10.83 7.47 0.12
N LYS A 128 10.59 7.92 -1.12
CA LYS A 128 11.52 7.76 -2.24
C LYS A 128 11.76 9.03 -3.01
N VAL A 129 12.98 9.23 -3.48
CA VAL A 129 13.35 10.38 -4.32
C VAL A 129 13.32 10.02 -5.80
N HIS A 130 12.39 10.61 -6.54
CA HIS A 130 12.24 10.40 -7.99
C HIS A 130 13.09 11.38 -8.80
N ARG A 131 14.08 10.83 -9.53
CA ARG A 131 14.95 11.56 -10.48
C ARG A 131 14.63 11.23 -11.95
N GLY A 132 13.49 10.59 -12.20
CA GLY A 132 13.12 10.03 -13.51
C GLY A 132 13.28 8.50 -13.57
N GLY A 133 12.54 7.87 -14.48
CA GLY A 133 12.59 6.41 -14.70
C GLY A 133 11.56 5.61 -13.91
N ALA A 134 11.75 4.29 -13.83
CA ALA A 134 10.77 3.37 -13.23
C ALA A 134 11.21 2.78 -11.88
N GLN A 135 12.47 2.98 -11.47
CA GLN A 135 13.06 2.30 -10.31
C GLN A 135 12.35 2.69 -9.00
N VAL A 136 12.21 3.99 -8.75
CA VAL A 136 11.51 4.52 -7.56
C VAL A 136 10.08 4.01 -7.45
N LYS A 137 9.39 3.88 -8.59
CA LYS A 137 8.02 3.37 -8.65
C LYS A 137 7.95 1.89 -8.25
N LYS A 138 8.98 1.08 -8.58
CA LYS A 138 9.06 -0.34 -8.23
C LYS A 138 9.45 -0.53 -6.76
N GLU A 139 10.42 0.24 -6.29
CA GLU A 139 10.94 0.14 -4.92
C GLU A 139 9.88 0.56 -3.89
N LEU A 140 9.23 1.71 -4.08
CA LEU A 140 8.19 2.18 -3.16
C LEU A 140 7.03 1.17 -3.07
N PHE A 141 6.58 0.65 -4.21
CA PHE A 141 5.52 -0.36 -4.26
C PHE A 141 5.86 -1.60 -3.43
N ASN A 142 7.06 -2.16 -3.61
CA ASN A 142 7.48 -3.37 -2.90
C ASN A 142 7.50 -3.12 -1.39
N GLN A 143 8.07 -1.99 -0.95
CA GLN A 143 8.17 -1.66 0.46
C GLN A 143 6.80 -1.39 1.11
N LEU A 144 5.90 -0.67 0.43
CA LEU A 144 4.54 -0.46 0.94
C LEU A 144 3.83 -1.80 1.15
N THR A 145 3.99 -2.74 0.22
CA THR A 145 3.41 -4.08 0.28
C THR A 145 4.01 -4.90 1.43
N ASP A 146 5.33 -4.89 1.57
CA ASP A 146 6.03 -5.63 2.63
C ASP A 146 5.63 -5.10 4.03
N TYR A 147 5.53 -3.78 4.16
CA TYR A 147 5.29 -3.10 5.43
C TYR A 147 3.81 -3.08 5.86
N ALA A 148 2.89 -3.31 4.93
CA ALA A 148 1.46 -3.48 5.18
C ALA A 148 1.12 -4.53 6.24
N ASN A 149 1.95 -5.56 6.34
CA ASN A 149 1.76 -6.65 7.31
C ASN A 149 1.99 -6.20 8.76
N TYR A 150 2.67 -5.06 8.94
CA TYR A 150 3.11 -4.53 10.22
C TYR A 150 2.38 -3.24 10.60
N TYR A 151 1.96 -2.46 9.60
CA TYR A 151 1.25 -1.21 9.79
C TYR A 151 -0.13 -1.27 9.10
N PRO A 152 -1.23 -1.15 9.85
CA PRO A 152 -2.58 -1.15 9.28
C PRO A 152 -2.84 -0.06 8.23
N LYS A 153 -2.07 1.03 8.26
CA LYS A 153 -2.14 2.14 7.33
C LYS A 153 -0.76 2.49 6.79
N MET A 154 -0.67 2.82 5.50
CA MET A 154 0.59 3.16 4.84
C MET A 154 0.52 4.48 4.07
N ILE A 155 1.56 5.30 4.15
CA ILE A 155 1.73 6.49 3.32
C ILE A 155 3.00 6.33 2.50
N GLY A 156 2.87 6.39 1.18
CA GLY A 156 4.01 6.47 0.26
C GLY A 156 4.28 7.92 -0.12
N ILE A 157 5.48 8.42 0.14
CA ILE A 157 5.92 9.75 -0.26
C ILE A 157 6.89 9.62 -1.41
N VAL A 158 6.59 10.28 -2.54
CA VAL A 158 7.54 10.45 -3.63
C VAL A 158 7.97 11.91 -3.68
N VAL A 159 9.25 12.15 -3.42
CA VAL A 159 9.89 13.46 -3.63
C VAL A 159 10.32 13.54 -5.08
N ASN A 160 9.52 14.20 -5.92
CA ASN A 160 9.85 14.39 -7.32
C ASN A 160 10.77 15.60 -7.50
N VAL A 161 12.03 15.33 -7.85
CA VAL A 161 13.05 16.35 -8.13
C VAL A 161 13.32 16.51 -9.64
N SER A 162 12.49 15.89 -10.48
CA SER A 162 12.64 15.83 -11.94
C SER A 162 11.41 16.38 -12.65
N ASP A 163 11.62 17.10 -13.74
CA ASP A 163 10.59 17.61 -14.64
C ASP A 163 10.09 16.58 -15.68
N LYS A 164 10.81 15.46 -15.83
CA LYS A 164 10.51 14.41 -16.81
C LYS A 164 9.13 13.75 -16.70
N ASP A 165 8.58 13.64 -15.50
CA ASP A 165 7.30 12.98 -15.25
C ASP A 165 6.37 13.91 -14.48
N ALA A 166 5.13 14.06 -14.97
CA ALA A 166 4.10 14.78 -14.25
C ALA A 166 3.74 14.06 -12.93
N PRO A 167 3.51 14.80 -11.81
CA PRO A 167 3.12 14.20 -10.54
C PRO A 167 1.91 13.28 -10.61
N SER A 168 0.90 13.62 -11.41
CA SER A 168 -0.29 12.79 -11.64
C SER A 168 0.07 11.43 -12.23
N LYS A 169 0.93 11.40 -13.25
CA LYS A 169 1.37 10.17 -13.90
C LYS A 169 2.12 9.24 -12.92
N ILE A 170 3.00 9.79 -12.09
CA ILE A 170 3.72 9.02 -11.07
C ILE A 170 2.73 8.39 -10.10
N ARG A 171 1.77 9.18 -9.61
CA ARG A 171 0.73 8.74 -8.69
C ARG A 171 -0.13 7.63 -9.30
N ASP A 172 -0.60 7.82 -10.53
CA ASP A 172 -1.48 6.86 -11.23
C ASP A 172 -0.77 5.54 -11.50
N ASP A 173 0.51 5.57 -11.87
CA ASP A 173 1.32 4.37 -12.07
C ASP A 173 1.41 3.53 -10.78
N ILE A 174 1.62 4.19 -9.63
CA ILE A 174 1.72 3.50 -8.34
C ILE A 174 0.35 2.95 -7.93
N TYR A 175 -0.72 3.74 -8.04
CA TYR A 175 -2.08 3.28 -7.73
C TYR A 175 -2.50 2.09 -8.61
N CYS A 176 -2.20 2.12 -9.90
CA CYS A 176 -2.48 1.01 -10.81
C CYS A 176 -1.81 -0.28 -10.35
N LYS A 177 -0.52 -0.22 -9.97
CA LYS A 177 0.22 -1.38 -9.47
C LYS A 177 -0.32 -1.89 -8.13
N MET A 178 -0.60 -1.00 -7.18
CA MET A 178 -1.18 -1.36 -5.89
C MET A 178 -2.54 -2.07 -6.07
N LYS A 179 -3.38 -1.55 -6.96
CA LYS A 179 -4.70 -2.14 -7.27
C LYS A 179 -4.58 -3.53 -7.91
N GLN A 180 -3.60 -3.75 -8.78
CA GLN A 180 -3.40 -5.04 -9.45
C GLN A 180 -3.01 -6.16 -8.47
N GLN A 181 -2.25 -5.84 -7.43
CA GLN A 181 -1.74 -6.81 -6.46
C GLN A 181 -2.70 -7.03 -5.29
N ASN A 182 -3.54 -6.03 -4.98
CA ASN A 182 -4.61 -6.12 -3.99
C ASN A 182 -4.16 -6.59 -2.58
N VAL A 183 -2.92 -6.25 -2.20
CA VAL A 183 -2.37 -6.63 -0.88
C VAL A 183 -2.82 -5.67 0.22
N ILE A 184 -3.11 -4.41 -0.12
CA ILE A 184 -3.64 -3.40 0.79
C ILE A 184 -4.93 -2.83 0.21
N SER A 185 -5.98 -2.72 1.03
CA SER A 185 -7.21 -2.00 0.66
C SER A 185 -6.91 -0.54 0.33
N GLN A 186 -7.57 0.02 -0.68
CA GLN A 186 -7.43 1.44 -1.05
C GLN A 186 -7.70 2.42 0.09
N SER A 187 -8.53 2.05 1.06
CA SER A 187 -8.79 2.85 2.26
C SER A 187 -7.62 2.87 3.26
N ASN A 188 -6.60 2.04 3.05
CA ASN A 188 -5.50 1.81 3.99
C ASN A 188 -4.14 2.27 3.45
N TYR A 189 -4.09 2.86 2.25
CA TYR A 189 -2.87 3.50 1.78
C TYR A 189 -3.14 4.82 1.07
N TYR A 190 -2.14 5.70 1.08
CA TYR A 190 -2.21 6.98 0.36
C TYR A 190 -0.84 7.32 -0.25
N ILE A 191 -0.84 7.87 -1.47
CA ILE A 191 0.38 8.26 -2.19
C ILE A 191 0.46 9.77 -2.34
N ILE A 192 1.46 10.37 -1.71
CA ILE A 192 1.77 11.80 -1.78
C ILE A 192 2.93 12.01 -2.74
N ILE A 193 2.77 12.96 -3.66
CA ILE A 193 3.84 13.37 -4.57
C ILE A 193 4.23 14.81 -4.23
N LEU A 194 5.42 15.00 -3.68
CA LEU A 194 5.98 16.31 -3.37
C LEU A 194 6.87 16.76 -4.53
N ASN A 195 6.39 17.72 -5.33
CA ASN A 195 7.11 18.20 -6.51
C ASN A 195 8.04 19.37 -6.16
N ILE A 196 9.35 19.14 -6.18
CA ILE A 196 10.37 20.10 -5.77
C ILE A 196 11.47 20.24 -6.84
N LEU A 197 11.15 21.00 -7.89
CA LEU A 197 12.04 21.21 -9.04
C LEU A 197 13.15 22.23 -8.72
N SER A 198 14.29 22.10 -9.39
CA SER A 198 15.30 23.16 -9.42
C SER A 198 14.67 24.40 -10.04
N ARG A 199 14.56 25.48 -9.25
CA ARG A 199 14.26 26.81 -9.78
C ARG A 199 15.51 27.46 -10.33
#